data_AF-A0A3D1KC48-F1
#
_entry.id   AF-A0A3D1KC48-F1
#
_cell.length_a   1.000
_cell.length_b   1.000
_cell.length_c   1.000
_cell.angle_alpha   90.00
_cell.angle_beta   90.00
_cell.angle_gamma   90.00
#
_symmetry.space_group_name_H-M   'P 1'
#
loop_
_entity.id
_entity.type
_entity.pdbx_description
1 polymer ?
#
loop_
_entity_poly.entity_id
_entity_poly.type
_entity_poly.pdbx_seq_one_letter_code
_entity_poly.pdbx_strand_id
1 'polypeptide(L)'
;MPDWPHSPPHRTIESGTYMVTSGTYGKVPYFSKPEQRDFLLEKLFEYARLKYVHNNPVHHGVVPVAENYTWCSAGWFNMHGEAAFKKTVESFKTDSLKVFDDF
;
A
#
# COMPACT_ATOMS: atom_id res chain seq x y z
N MET A 1 -7.55 8.92 -23.96
CA MET A 1 -8.99 8.65 -23.71
C MET A 1 -9.60 9.95 -23.19
N PRO A 2 -10.74 10.42 -23.73
CA PRO A 2 -11.39 11.64 -23.25
C PRO A 2 -11.98 11.44 -21.86
N ASP A 3 -11.95 12.50 -21.05
CA ASP A 3 -12.37 12.48 -19.64
C ASP A 3 -13.89 12.23 -19.54
N TRP A 4 -14.29 11.19 -18.80
CA TRP A 4 -15.68 10.84 -18.60
C TRP A 4 -16.28 11.67 -17.44
N PRO A 5 -17.43 12.35 -17.63
CA PRO A 5 -17.94 13.35 -16.67
C PRO A 5 -18.29 12.81 -15.28
N HIS A 6 -18.42 11.49 -15.11
CA HIS A 6 -18.72 10.86 -13.81
C HIS A 6 -17.63 9.90 -13.30
N SER A 7 -16.48 9.89 -13.95
CA SER A 7 -15.28 9.24 -13.43
C SER A 7 -14.11 10.15 -13.78
N PRO A 8 -13.95 11.26 -13.01
CA PRO A 8 -12.79 12.12 -13.18
C PRO A 8 -11.55 11.24 -13.12
N PRO A 9 -10.59 11.40 -14.06
CA PRO A 9 -9.36 10.62 -14.00
C PRO A 9 -8.74 10.85 -12.62
N HIS A 10 -8.49 9.77 -11.88
CA HIS A 10 -7.87 9.81 -10.56
C HIS A 10 -6.39 10.21 -10.68
N ARG A 11 -6.14 11.45 -11.11
CA ARG A 11 -4.82 12.04 -11.22
C ARG A 11 -4.47 12.57 -9.85
N THR A 12 -3.84 11.72 -9.03
CA THR A 12 -3.37 12.06 -7.67
C THR A 12 -2.11 12.95 -7.68
N ILE A 13 -2.00 13.84 -8.65
CA ILE A 13 -0.77 14.59 -8.96
C ILE A 13 -0.80 15.98 -8.29
N GLU A 14 -1.99 16.48 -7.95
CA GLU A 14 -2.17 17.80 -7.35
C GLU A 14 -2.49 17.71 -5.85
N SER A 15 -2.03 18.69 -5.07
CA SER A 15 -2.39 18.83 -3.66
C SER A 15 -3.90 19.03 -3.53
N GLY A 16 -4.58 18.14 -2.80
CA GLY A 16 -6.03 18.19 -2.62
C GLY A 16 -6.51 17.17 -1.59
N THR A 17 -7.79 17.27 -1.21
CA THR A 17 -8.44 16.28 -0.34
C THR A 17 -8.96 15.12 -1.19
N TYR A 18 -8.43 13.92 -0.94
CA TYR A 18 -8.88 12.69 -1.58
C TYR A 18 -9.78 11.90 -0.64
N MET A 19 -10.91 11.39 -1.16
CA MET A 19 -11.80 10.50 -0.42
C MET A 19 -11.70 9.10 -1.02
N VAL A 20 -11.36 8.11 -0.20
CA VAL A 20 -11.37 6.69 -0.58
C VAL A 20 -12.57 6.04 0.09
N THR A 21 -13.46 5.43 -0.70
CA THR A 21 -14.59 4.67 -0.17
C THR A 21 -14.39 3.18 -0.44
N SER A 22 -14.70 2.36 0.56
CA SER A 22 -14.74 0.90 0.41
C SER A 22 -15.93 0.35 1.19
N GLY A 23 -16.37 -0.86 0.82
CA GLY A 23 -17.44 -1.57 1.51
C GLY A 23 -16.97 -2.95 1.92
N THR A 24 -17.43 -3.40 3.08
CA THR A 24 -17.26 -4.79 3.49
C THR A 24 -18.07 -5.71 2.57
N TYR A 25 -17.58 -6.93 2.39
CA TYR A 25 -18.31 -7.97 1.66
C TYR A 25 -19.71 -8.16 2.27
N GLY A 26 -20.74 -8.15 1.43
CA GLY A 26 -22.14 -8.27 1.88
C GLY A 26 -22.66 -7.10 2.72
N LYS A 27 -21.96 -5.95 2.78
CA LYS A 27 -22.31 -4.78 3.61
C LYS A 27 -22.41 -5.08 5.11
N VAL A 28 -21.72 -6.13 5.57
CA VAL A 28 -21.71 -6.52 6.99
C VAL A 28 -20.89 -5.51 7.80
N PRO A 29 -21.41 -4.93 8.90
CA PRO A 29 -20.74 -3.86 9.63
C PRO A 29 -19.66 -4.38 10.62
N TYR A 30 -18.59 -5.01 10.09
CA TYR A 30 -17.49 -5.55 10.91
C TYR A 30 -16.74 -4.49 11.74
N PHE A 31 -16.66 -3.25 11.24
CA PHE A 31 -15.98 -2.12 11.87
C PHE A 31 -16.99 -1.04 12.29
N SER A 32 -17.93 -1.42 13.15
CA SER A 32 -19.04 -0.54 13.56
C SER A 32 -18.64 0.52 14.58
N LYS A 33 -17.59 0.27 15.39
CA LYS A 33 -17.09 1.20 16.40
C LYS A 33 -15.94 2.08 15.88
N PRO A 34 -15.77 3.31 16.40
CA PRO A 34 -14.67 4.19 15.99
C PRO A 34 -13.29 3.52 16.09
N GLU A 35 -13.00 2.83 17.19
CA GLU A 35 -11.69 2.23 17.47
C GLU A 35 -11.35 1.11 16.47
N GLN A 36 -12.37 0.41 15.97
CA GLN A 36 -12.21 -0.62 14.94
C GLN A 36 -11.84 -0.01 13.58
N ARG A 37 -12.36 1.18 13.28
CA ARG A 37 -12.06 1.91 12.04
C ARG A 37 -10.68 2.53 12.11
N ASP A 38 -10.30 3.06 13.27
CA ASP A 38 -8.94 3.57 13.52
C ASP A 38 -7.91 2.45 13.36
N PHE A 39 -8.18 1.28 13.96
CA PHE A 39 -7.33 0.10 13.78
C PHE A 39 -7.22 -0.32 12.30
N LEU A 40 -8.34 -0.37 11.58
CA LEU A 40 -8.34 -0.69 10.16
C LEU A 40 -7.50 0.31 9.35
N LEU A 41 -7.69 1.60 9.61
CA LEU A 41 -6.96 2.67 8.94
C LEU A 41 -5.46 2.54 9.19
N GLU A 42 -5.06 2.39 10.45
CA GLU A 42 -3.67 2.22 10.87
C GLU A 42 -3.03 1.02 10.15
N LYS A 43 -3.67 -0.15 10.17
CA LYS A 43 -3.13 -1.36 9.54
C LYS A 43 -3.04 -1.27 8.03
N LEU A 44 -3.99 -0.62 7.36
CA LEU A 44 -3.90 -0.37 5.92
C LEU A 44 -2.68 0.48 5.57
N PHE A 45 -2.42 1.56 6.32
CA PHE A 45 -1.26 2.41 6.10
C PHE A 45 0.06 1.72 6.46
N GLU A 46 0.10 0.96 7.56
CA GLU A 46 1.27 0.20 7.97
C GLU A 46 1.69 -0.79 6.89
N TYR A 47 0.74 -1.57 6.35
CA TYR A 47 1.06 -2.59 5.34
C TYR A 47 1.38 -1.99 3.98
N ALA A 48 0.70 -0.91 3.58
CA ALA A 48 1.05 -0.16 2.38
C ALA A 48 2.49 0.39 2.47
N ARG A 49 2.85 0.97 3.63
CA ARG A 49 4.21 1.50 3.85
C ARG A 49 5.24 0.39 3.90
N LEU A 50 4.94 -0.75 4.51
CA LEU A 50 5.83 -1.91 4.52
C LEU A 50 6.15 -2.37 3.10
N LYS A 51 5.12 -2.53 2.26
CA LYS A 51 5.27 -2.89 0.85
C LYS A 51 6.13 -1.88 0.08
N TYR A 52 5.87 -0.59 0.27
CA TYR A 52 6.64 0.49 -0.35
C TYR A 52 8.11 0.44 0.07
N VAL A 53 8.40 0.41 1.37
CA VAL A 53 9.77 0.42 1.90
C VAL A 53 10.56 -0.80 1.46
N HIS A 54 9.94 -1.98 1.43
CA HIS A 54 10.57 -3.20 0.89
C HIS A 54 10.96 -3.04 -0.58
N ASN A 55 10.14 -2.35 -1.38
CA ASN A 55 10.40 -2.17 -2.81
C ASN A 55 11.15 -0.87 -3.13
N ASN A 56 11.44 -0.01 -2.16
CA ASN A 56 12.17 1.24 -2.38
C ASN A 56 13.52 1.04 -3.10
N PRO A 57 14.35 0.05 -2.72
CA PRO A 57 15.59 -0.25 -3.45
C PRO A 57 15.37 -0.64 -4.92
N VAL A 58 14.21 -1.24 -5.23
CA VAL A 58 13.82 -1.60 -6.61
C VAL A 58 13.30 -0.37 -7.35
N HIS A 59 12.48 0.46 -6.71
CA HIS A 59 11.99 1.73 -7.26
C HIS A 59 13.13 2.66 -7.66
N HIS A 60 14.21 2.70 -6.89
CA HIS A 60 15.40 3.49 -7.15
C HIS A 60 16.49 2.76 -7.95
N GLY A 61 16.22 1.53 -8.43
CA GLY A 61 17.11 0.78 -9.32
C GLY A 61 18.40 0.25 -8.68
N VAL A 62 18.47 0.21 -7.35
CA VAL A 62 19.65 -0.30 -6.60
C VAL A 62 19.76 -1.81 -6.71
N VAL A 63 18.64 -2.52 -6.68
CA VAL A 63 18.58 -3.98 -6.86
C VAL A 63 17.41 -4.37 -7.78
N PRO A 64 17.52 -5.47 -8.54
CA PRO A 64 16.43 -5.95 -9.39
C PRO A 64 15.27 -6.60 -8.61
N VAL A 65 15.55 -7.06 -7.39
CA VAL A 65 14.57 -7.72 -6.50
C VAL A 65 14.81 -7.24 -5.08
N ALA A 66 13.74 -6.87 -4.38
CA ALA A 66 13.78 -6.32 -3.02
C ALA A 66 14.58 -7.18 -2.02
N GLU A 67 14.45 -8.49 -2.11
CA GLU A 67 15.10 -9.46 -1.21
C GLU A 67 16.63 -9.45 -1.31
N ASN A 68 17.19 -8.95 -2.41
CA ASN A 68 18.63 -8.84 -2.59
C ASN A 68 19.22 -7.64 -1.84
N TYR A 69 18.40 -6.73 -1.34
CA TYR A 69 18.86 -5.56 -0.60
C TYR A 69 19.10 -5.92 0.88
N THR A 70 20.38 -6.12 1.22
CA THR A 70 20.83 -6.62 2.52
C THR A 70 20.54 -5.69 3.70
N TRP A 71 20.32 -4.40 3.45
CA TRP A 71 20.04 -3.39 4.48
C TRP A 71 18.54 -3.19 4.76
N CYS A 72 17.66 -4.02 4.19
CA CYS A 72 16.23 -4.01 4.54
C CYS A 72 15.73 -5.39 4.98
N SER A 73 14.53 -5.41 5.55
CA SER A 73 13.88 -6.62 6.05
C SER A 73 13.15 -7.43 4.97
N ALA A 74 13.19 -7.05 3.68
CA ALA A 74 12.42 -7.73 2.63
C ALA A 74 12.77 -9.23 2.52
N GLY A 75 14.06 -9.57 2.47
CA GLY A 75 14.50 -10.97 2.42
C GLY A 75 14.13 -11.76 3.69
N TRP A 76 14.32 -11.15 4.87
CA TRP A 76 13.92 -11.76 6.14
C TRP A 76 12.40 -11.99 6.19
N PHE A 77 11.61 -11.01 5.75
CA PHE A 77 10.15 -11.08 5.70
C PHE A 77 9.67 -12.16 4.75
N ASN A 78 10.28 -12.30 3.57
CA ASN A 78 9.92 -13.37 2.65
C ASN A 78 10.20 -14.76 3.26
N MET A 79 11.33 -14.92 3.95
CA MET A 79 11.75 -16.20 4.54
C MET A 79 10.93 -16.60 5.77
N HIS A 80 10.56 -15.65 6.63
CA HIS A 80 9.96 -15.94 7.95
C HIS A 80 8.48 -15.54 8.07
N GLY A 81 7.97 -14.72 7.15
CA GLY A 81 6.59 -14.23 7.20
C GLY A 81 5.56 -15.32 6.95
N GLU A 82 4.45 -15.26 7.69
CA GLU A 82 3.29 -16.14 7.49
C GLU A 82 2.68 -15.92 6.10
N ALA A 83 2.28 -17.01 5.44
CA ALA A 83 1.94 -16.97 4.01
C ALA A 83 0.76 -16.02 3.70
N ALA A 84 -0.28 -15.99 4.53
CA ALA A 84 -1.41 -15.08 4.34
C ALA A 84 -1.00 -13.62 4.57
N PHE A 85 -0.15 -13.37 5.57
CA PHE A 85 0.36 -12.04 5.83
C PHE A 85 1.23 -11.51 4.68
N LYS A 86 2.16 -12.32 4.16
CA LYS A 86 2.96 -11.96 2.98
C LYS A 86 2.08 -11.61 1.80
N LYS A 87 1.08 -12.44 1.51
CA LYS A 87 0.10 -12.19 0.43
C LYS A 87 -0.67 -10.89 0.62
N THR A 88 -1.03 -10.57 1.87
CA THR A 88 -1.72 -9.32 2.20
C THR A 88 -0.83 -8.11 1.89
N VAL A 89 0.42 -8.10 2.37
CA VAL A 89 1.36 -7.01 2.12
C VAL A 89 1.69 -6.86 0.63
N GLU A 90 1.90 -7.97 -0.08
CA GLU A 90 2.19 -7.97 -1.51
C GLU A 90 1.01 -7.50 -2.39
N SER A 91 -0.22 -7.54 -1.86
CA SER A 91 -1.41 -7.10 -2.60
C SER A 91 -1.53 -5.58 -2.75
N PHE A 92 -0.77 -4.81 -1.96
CA PHE A 92 -0.77 -3.35 -2.05
C PHE A 92 -0.04 -2.88 -3.31
N LYS A 93 -0.72 -2.08 -4.13
CA LYS A 93 -0.18 -1.50 -5.36
C LYS A 93 0.57 -0.21 -5.04
N THR A 94 1.88 -0.33 -4.82
CA THR A 94 2.75 0.80 -4.51
C THR A 94 3.66 1.19 -5.67
N ASP A 95 3.57 0.48 -6.80
CA ASP A 95 4.46 0.57 -7.96
C ASP A 95 4.46 1.92 -8.66
N SER A 96 3.34 2.64 -8.61
CA SER A 96 3.19 3.96 -9.22
C SER A 96 3.24 5.12 -8.20
N LEU A 97 3.52 4.84 -6.92
CA LEU A 97 3.55 5.87 -5.90
C LEU A 97 4.75 6.79 -6.11
N LYS A 98 4.49 8.09 -6.08
CA LYS A 98 5.51 9.15 -6.14
C LYS A 98 5.49 9.87 -4.80
N VAL A 99 6.21 9.32 -3.84
CA VAL A 99 6.35 9.91 -2.50
C VAL A 99 7.76 10.45 -2.39
N PHE A 100 7.92 11.58 -1.70
CA PHE A 100 9.25 12.03 -1.33
C PHE A 100 9.81 11.08 -0.27
N ASP A 101 10.96 10.49 -0.54
CA ASP A 101 11.72 9.70 0.40
C ASP A 101 13.22 10.02 0.31
N ASP A 102 13.93 9.75 1.40
CA ASP A 102 15.35 10.12 1.58
C ASP A 102 16.33 9.10 0.97
N PHE A 103 15.83 8.22 0.10
CA PHE A 103 16.64 7.17 -0.51
C PHE A 103 17.51 7.69 -1.65
#